data_AF-A0A6I9WWQ9-F1
#
_entry.id   AF-A0A6I9WWQ9-F1
#
_cell.length_a   1.000
_cell.length_b   1.000
_cell.length_c   1.000
_cell.angle_alpha   90.00
_cell.angle_beta   90.00
_cell.angle_gamma   90.00
#
_symmetry.space_group_name_H-M   'P 1'
#
loop_
_entity.id
_entity.type
_entity.pdbx_description
1 polymer ?
#
loop_
_entity_poly.entity_id
_entity_poly.type
_entity_poly.pdbx_seq_one_letter_code
_entity_poly.pdbx_strand_id
1 'polypeptide(L)'
;MISTRYVSFLSGIVIASLTWAFSLYLYSRLTQNAITTSPTMLSLSNHRESIDKEMLRDNIIIARNEKQIIIGKNAYNLKSNKDSRNNNLLLQQLQPVPVKPAITLEQGLDELGMVKNLEDQQKRDEGYKNYAFNVLISDNLGIRRNIPDTRHKLCRAQKYPINLANASIIICFYNEHYTT
;
A
#
# COMPACT_ATOMS: atom_id res chain seq x y z
N MET A 1 55.84 -12.72 -11.58
CA MET A 1 55.16 -11.96 -10.50
C MET A 1 53.79 -11.53 -11.00
N ILE A 2 52.73 -12.21 -10.57
CA ILE A 2 51.37 -11.82 -10.96
C ILE A 2 51.00 -10.55 -10.15
N SER A 3 50.52 -9.52 -10.84
CA SER A 3 50.21 -8.23 -10.21
C SER A 3 49.08 -8.41 -9.18
N THR A 4 49.28 -7.90 -7.96
CA THR A 4 48.35 -7.99 -6.83
C THR A 4 46.95 -7.49 -7.16
N ARG A 5 46.83 -6.57 -8.14
CA ARG A 5 45.54 -6.06 -8.65
C ARG A 5 44.70 -7.13 -9.35
N TYR A 6 45.34 -8.07 -10.06
CA TYR A 6 44.62 -9.14 -10.77
C TYR A 6 44.10 -10.21 -9.82
N VAL A 7 44.81 -10.43 -8.71
CA VAL A 7 44.40 -11.36 -7.64
C VAL A 7 43.13 -10.88 -6.94
N SER A 8 43.04 -9.59 -6.63
CA SER A 8 41.83 -8.99 -6.04
C SER A 8 40.63 -9.06 -6.99
N PHE A 9 40.84 -8.83 -8.29
CA PHE A 9 39.78 -8.91 -9.30
C PHE A 9 39.26 -10.35 -9.49
N LEU A 10 40.16 -11.33 -9.61
CA LEU A 10 39.82 -12.75 -9.69
C LEU A 10 39.11 -13.25 -8.43
N SER A 11 39.56 -12.82 -7.24
CA SER A 11 38.90 -13.14 -5.98
C SER A 11 37.47 -12.60 -5.94
N GLY A 12 37.23 -11.38 -6.44
CA GLY A 12 35.89 -10.82 -6.58
C GLY A 12 34.98 -11.64 -7.49
N ILE A 13 35.48 -12.11 -8.64
CA ILE A 13 34.73 -12.97 -9.57
C ILE A 13 34.34 -14.30 -8.90
N VAL A 14 35.27 -14.93 -8.19
CA VAL A 14 35.01 -16.21 -7.50
C VAL A 14 33.97 -16.04 -6.40
N ILE A 15 34.07 -14.99 -5.58
CA ILE A 15 33.09 -14.70 -4.51
C ILE A 15 31.71 -14.41 -5.11
N ALA A 16 31.63 -13.58 -6.16
CA ALA A 16 30.37 -13.29 -6.85
C ALA A 16 29.71 -14.56 -7.41
N SER A 17 30.50 -15.46 -8.01
CA SER A 17 30.00 -16.73 -8.55
C SER A 17 29.47 -17.65 -7.44
N LEU A 18 30.20 -17.78 -6.32
CA LEU A 18 29.78 -18.58 -5.18
C LEU A 18 28.50 -18.05 -4.53
N THR A 19 28.39 -16.73 -4.35
CA THR A 19 27.20 -16.09 -3.77
C THR A 19 25.97 -16.25 -4.67
N TRP A 20 26.12 -16.15 -5.99
CA TRP A 20 25.04 -16.42 -6.94
C TRP A 20 24.62 -17.90 -6.95
N ALA A 21 25.58 -18.82 -6.95
CA ALA A 21 25.31 -20.26 -6.90
C ALA A 21 24.56 -20.65 -5.62
N PHE A 22 24.97 -20.11 -4.47
CA PHE A 22 24.29 -20.33 -3.19
C PHE A 22 22.87 -19.75 -3.18
N SER A 23 22.68 -18.54 -3.72
CA SER A 23 21.37 -17.90 -3.84
C SER A 23 20.42 -18.70 -4.73
N LEU A 24 20.90 -19.17 -5.89
CA LEU A 24 20.13 -20.03 -6.80
C LEU A 24 19.83 -21.40 -6.18
N TYR A 25 20.76 -21.96 -5.40
CA TYR A 25 20.54 -23.20 -4.65
C TYR A 25 19.43 -23.04 -3.61
N LEU A 26 19.47 -21.98 -2.81
CA LEU A 26 18.42 -21.67 -1.83
C LEU A 26 17.08 -21.42 -2.50
N TYR A 27 17.08 -20.66 -3.61
CA TYR A 27 15.87 -20.44 -4.40
C TYR A 27 15.27 -21.76 -4.90
N SER A 28 16.08 -22.63 -5.50
CA SER A 28 15.62 -23.94 -5.97
C SER A 28 15.09 -24.82 -4.84
N ARG A 29 15.77 -24.84 -3.68
CA ARG A 29 15.30 -25.57 -2.49
C ARG A 29 13.96 -25.05 -1.95
N LEU A 30 13.81 -23.73 -1.86
CA LEU A 30 12.57 -23.09 -1.42
C LEU A 30 11.44 -23.33 -2.42
N THR A 31 11.73 -23.26 -3.72
CA THR A 31 10.74 -23.51 -4.78
C THR A 31 10.33 -24.98 -4.86
N GLN A 32 11.24 -25.94 -4.66
CA GLN A 32 10.86 -27.38 -4.61
C GLN A 32 9.91 -27.70 -3.45
N ASN A 33 10.08 -27.04 -2.30
CA ASN A 33 9.17 -27.20 -1.16
C ASN A 33 7.77 -26.60 -1.41
N ALA A 34 7.62 -25.70 -2.40
CA ALA A 34 6.33 -25.12 -2.78
C ALA A 34 5.58 -25.93 -3.86
N ILE A 35 6.27 -26.82 -4.59
CA ILE A 35 5.70 -27.55 -5.73
C ILE A 35 5.01 -28.87 -5.30
N THR A 36 5.15 -29.31 -4.05
CA THR A 36 4.42 -30.50 -3.54
C THR A 36 2.92 -30.27 -3.28
N THR A 37 2.39 -29.07 -3.55
CA THR A 37 0.94 -28.85 -3.67
C THR A 37 0.60 -28.67 -5.15
N SER A 38 0.05 -29.74 -5.74
CA SER A 38 -0.39 -29.85 -7.12
C SER A 38 -1.26 -28.65 -7.56
N PRO A 39 -1.07 -28.08 -8.76
CA PRO A 39 -1.99 -27.09 -9.29
C PRO A 39 -3.23 -27.80 -9.82
N THR A 40 -4.35 -27.70 -9.10
CA THR A 40 -5.66 -28.16 -9.60
C THR A 40 -6.06 -27.28 -10.77
N MET A 41 -6.17 -27.88 -11.96
CA MET A 41 -6.74 -27.26 -13.15
C MET A 41 -8.16 -26.75 -12.88
N LEU A 42 -8.43 -25.52 -13.29
CA LEU A 42 -9.75 -24.90 -13.27
C LEU A 42 -10.63 -25.54 -14.36
N SER A 43 -11.46 -26.52 -13.98
CA SER A 43 -12.58 -27.01 -14.78
C SER A 43 -13.82 -26.19 -14.44
N LEU A 44 -14.38 -25.50 -15.43
CA LEU A 44 -15.66 -24.82 -15.33
C LEU A 44 -16.77 -25.87 -15.36
N SER A 45 -17.44 -26.08 -14.23
CA SER A 45 -18.69 -26.83 -14.14
C SER A 45 -19.68 -26.06 -13.28
N ASN A 46 -20.78 -25.65 -13.91
CA ASN A 46 -21.94 -25.07 -13.25
C ASN A 46 -22.60 -26.13 -12.35
N HIS A 47 -22.51 -25.95 -11.03
CA HIS A 47 -23.48 -26.53 -10.11
C HIS A 47 -23.87 -25.50 -9.06
N ARG A 48 -25.13 -25.11 -9.12
CA ARG A 48 -25.80 -24.27 -8.14
C ARG A 48 -26.24 -25.19 -7.00
N GLU A 49 -25.57 -25.12 -5.85
CA GLU A 49 -26.17 -25.61 -4.61
C GLU A 49 -25.60 -24.89 -3.38
N SER A 50 -26.54 -24.40 -2.60
CA SER A 50 -26.48 -23.86 -1.25
C SER A 50 -25.49 -24.60 -0.33
N ILE A 51 -24.54 -23.88 0.27
CA ILE A 51 -24.13 -23.90 1.70
C ILE A 51 -22.86 -23.00 1.85
N ASP A 52 -22.62 -22.45 3.04
CA ASP A 52 -21.52 -21.57 3.49
C ASP A 52 -21.72 -20.04 3.41
N LYS A 53 -22.65 -19.56 4.24
CA LYS A 53 -22.73 -18.17 4.75
C LYS A 53 -21.74 -17.87 5.89
N GLU A 54 -20.56 -18.50 5.93
CA GLU A 54 -19.63 -18.39 7.08
C GLU A 54 -18.27 -17.74 6.76
N MET A 55 -18.05 -17.18 5.56
CA MET A 55 -16.80 -16.45 5.25
C MET A 55 -17.01 -14.98 4.83
N LEU A 56 -18.21 -14.41 5.02
CA LEU A 56 -18.50 -13.02 4.67
C LEU A 56 -18.76 -12.13 5.90
N ARG A 57 -17.90 -12.20 6.92
CA ARG A 57 -18.01 -11.35 8.12
C ARG A 57 -16.75 -10.64 8.60
N ASP A 58 -15.60 -10.84 7.96
CA ASP A 58 -14.34 -10.35 8.54
C ASP A 58 -13.85 -8.99 8.03
N ASN A 59 -14.58 -8.31 7.15
CA ASN A 59 -14.21 -6.95 6.68
C ASN A 59 -15.24 -5.89 7.06
N ILE A 60 -15.80 -5.94 8.28
CA ILE A 60 -16.51 -4.79 8.85
C ILE A 60 -15.56 -4.13 9.85
N ILE A 61 -15.03 -2.96 9.48
CA ILE A 61 -14.41 -2.04 10.44
C ILE A 61 -15.54 -1.49 11.31
N ILE A 62 -15.84 -2.21 12.40
CA ILE A 62 -16.85 -1.80 13.38
C ILE A 62 -16.26 -0.63 14.17
N ALA A 63 -16.99 0.49 14.22
CA ALA A 63 -16.70 1.62 15.08
C ALA A 63 -16.42 1.12 16.50
N ARG A 64 -15.21 1.44 16.96
CA ARG A 64 -14.57 0.97 18.19
C ARG A 64 -15.44 1.30 19.41
N ASN A 65 -16.32 0.38 19.79
CA ASN A 65 -17.11 0.46 21.01
C ASN A 65 -16.44 -0.39 22.09
N GLU A 66 -16.28 0.16 23.29
CA GLU A 66 -15.48 -0.38 24.41
C GLU A 66 -15.82 -1.85 24.76
N LYS A 67 -17.04 -2.30 24.43
CA LYS A 67 -17.52 -3.67 24.63
C LYS A 67 -16.70 -4.75 23.90
N GLN A 68 -16.06 -4.46 22.76
CA GLN A 68 -15.27 -5.47 22.04
C GLN A 68 -13.90 -5.76 22.66
N ILE A 69 -13.37 -4.85 23.50
CA ILE A 69 -12.06 -5.03 24.17
C ILE A 69 -12.12 -6.19 25.18
N ILE A 70 -13.28 -6.45 25.78
CA ILE A 70 -13.48 -7.50 26.79
C ILE A 70 -13.58 -8.87 26.12
N ILE A 71 -14.25 -8.96 24.97
CA ILE A 71 -14.49 -10.22 24.25
C ILE A 71 -13.19 -10.74 23.62
N GLY A 72 -12.37 -9.84 23.05
CA GLY A 72 -11.07 -10.20 22.50
C GLY A 72 -10.14 -10.84 23.54
N LYS A 73 -10.04 -10.26 24.75
CA LYS A 73 -9.16 -10.74 25.82
C LYS A 73 -9.37 -12.20 26.23
N ASN A 74 -10.55 -12.77 26.00
CA ASN A 74 -10.86 -14.15 26.37
C ASN A 74 -10.51 -15.15 25.25
N ALA A 75 -10.40 -14.70 24.00
CA ALA A 75 -10.04 -15.54 22.86
C ALA A 75 -8.54 -15.86 22.80
N TYR A 76 -7.71 -15.04 23.45
CA TYR A 76 -6.29 -15.27 23.63
C TYR A 76 -6.00 -15.36 25.12
N ASN A 77 -5.71 -16.56 25.62
CA ASN A 77 -5.14 -16.78 26.96
C ASN A 77 -3.71 -16.23 27.02
N LEU A 78 -3.53 -14.93 26.80
CA LEU A 78 -2.26 -14.24 26.95
C LEU A 78 -2.10 -13.95 28.43
N LYS A 79 -1.48 -14.90 29.15
CA LYS A 79 -1.06 -14.72 30.54
C LYS A 79 -0.01 -13.62 30.57
N SER A 80 -0.45 -12.36 30.71
CA SER A 80 0.42 -11.20 30.76
C SER A 80 1.29 -11.29 32.00
N ASN A 81 2.57 -11.62 31.80
CA ASN A 81 3.58 -11.53 32.83
C ASN A 81 3.79 -10.04 33.14
N LYS A 82 3.63 -9.67 34.42
CA LYS A 82 3.42 -8.29 34.89
C LYS A 82 4.69 -7.42 34.95
N ASP A 83 5.77 -7.84 34.28
CA ASP A 83 7.09 -7.23 34.37
C ASP A 83 7.61 -6.62 33.05
N SER A 84 6.72 -6.25 32.12
CA SER A 84 7.13 -5.40 31.00
C SER A 84 7.17 -3.95 31.45
N ARG A 85 8.36 -3.46 31.82
CA ARG A 85 8.66 -2.03 31.94
C ARG A 85 8.49 -1.40 30.56
N ASN A 86 7.29 -0.92 30.28
CA ASN A 86 7.02 -0.16 29.06
C ASN A 86 7.75 1.18 29.16
N ASN A 87 8.82 1.34 28.37
CA ASN A 87 9.54 2.59 28.29
C ASN A 87 8.65 3.61 27.55
N ASN A 88 8.05 4.54 28.29
CA ASN A 88 7.17 5.58 27.74
C ASN A 88 7.85 6.42 26.62
N LEU A 89 9.18 6.48 26.62
CA LEU A 89 10.01 7.07 25.57
C LEU A 89 9.84 6.39 24.21
N LEU A 90 9.74 5.05 24.15
CA LEU A 90 9.51 4.32 22.91
C LEU A 90 8.12 4.60 22.35
N LEU A 91 7.11 4.70 23.22
CA LEU A 91 5.75 5.06 22.81
C LEU A 91 5.70 6.49 22.25
N GLN A 92 6.48 7.42 22.81
CA GLN A 92 6.58 8.79 22.31
C GLN A 92 7.32 8.86 20.97
N GLN A 93 8.35 8.03 20.75
CA GLN A 93 9.11 7.98 19.50
C GLN A 93 8.35 7.31 18.35
N LEU A 94 7.45 6.37 18.66
CA LEU A 94 6.60 5.70 17.67
C LEU A 94 5.34 6.51 17.33
N GLN A 95 5.13 7.68 17.94
CA GLN A 95 4.07 8.58 17.50
C GLN A 95 4.44 9.10 16.11
N PRO A 96 3.54 8.97 15.12
CA PRO A 96 3.79 9.50 13.79
C PRO A 96 3.93 11.02 13.92
N VAL A 97 5.15 11.52 13.72
CA VAL A 97 5.40 12.96 13.67
C VAL A 97 4.69 13.47 12.43
N PRO A 98 3.70 14.37 12.55
CA PRO A 98 3.03 14.93 11.39
C PRO A 98 4.07 15.73 10.60
N VAL A 99 4.54 15.15 9.50
CA VAL A 99 5.41 15.84 8.56
C VAL A 99 4.52 16.83 7.84
N LYS A 100 4.58 18.11 8.24
CA LYS A 100 3.88 19.16 7.50
C LYS A 100 4.38 19.12 6.06
N PRO A 101 3.49 19.03 5.05
CA PRO A 101 3.94 19.04 3.66
C PRO A 101 4.71 20.34 3.40
N ALA A 102 5.84 20.23 2.72
CA ALA A 102 6.79 21.33 2.49
C ALA A 102 6.30 22.39 1.49
N ILE A 103 4.99 22.60 1.38
CA ILE A 103 4.40 23.50 0.38
C ILE A 103 3.23 24.24 1.04
N THR A 104 3.38 25.56 1.22
CA THR A 104 2.31 26.49 1.61
C THR A 104 1.34 26.70 0.44
N LEU A 105 0.64 25.65 0.05
CA LEU A 105 -0.42 25.72 -0.96
C LEU A 105 -1.76 25.67 -0.21
N GLU A 106 -2.31 26.88 -0.02
CA GLU A 106 -3.65 27.19 0.50
C GLU A 106 -3.94 26.68 1.93
N GLN A 107 -4.20 27.62 2.85
CA GLN A 107 -4.72 27.31 4.18
C GLN A 107 -5.98 26.43 4.04
N GLY A 108 -5.91 25.19 4.52
CA GLY A 108 -7.10 24.31 4.63
C GLY A 108 -7.04 22.99 3.86
N LEU A 109 -6.01 22.68 3.07
CA LEU A 109 -5.90 21.36 2.41
C LEU A 109 -5.88 20.20 3.41
N ASP A 110 -5.17 20.39 4.52
CA ASP A 110 -5.11 19.43 5.62
C ASP A 110 -6.48 19.21 6.27
N GLU A 111 -7.38 20.20 6.19
CA GLU A 111 -8.74 20.11 6.73
C GLU A 111 -9.71 19.35 5.84
N LEU A 112 -9.45 19.25 4.53
CA LEU A 112 -10.35 18.62 3.56
C LEU A 112 -10.52 17.11 3.80
N GLY A 113 -9.52 16.48 4.43
CA GLY A 113 -9.54 15.06 4.80
C GLY A 113 -9.93 14.78 6.24
N MET A 114 -10.22 15.80 7.03
CA MET A 114 -10.63 15.62 8.42
C MET A 114 -12.10 15.19 8.47
N VAL A 115 -12.37 14.10 9.19
CA VAL A 115 -13.72 13.66 9.50
C VAL A 115 -14.25 14.53 10.64
N LYS A 116 -15.24 15.37 10.36
CA LYS A 116 -15.84 16.28 11.35
C LYS A 116 -17.08 15.65 11.98
N ASN A 117 -17.87 14.96 11.15
CA ASN A 117 -19.14 14.36 11.55
C ASN A 117 -19.21 12.85 11.24
N LEU A 118 -20.25 12.19 11.75
CA LEU A 118 -20.51 10.78 11.46
C LEU A 118 -20.82 10.53 9.97
N GLU A 119 -21.46 11.49 9.30
CA GLU A 119 -21.72 11.44 7.86
C GLU A 119 -20.42 11.42 7.04
N ASP A 120 -19.44 12.26 7.38
CA ASP A 120 -18.11 12.26 6.74
C ASP A 120 -17.41 10.91 6.89
N GLN A 121 -17.54 10.31 8.08
CA GLN A 121 -16.99 8.99 8.36
C GLN A 121 -17.63 7.94 7.46
N GLN A 122 -18.96 7.92 7.38
CA GLN A 122 -19.70 6.99 6.51
C GLN A 122 -19.31 7.16 5.05
N LYS A 123 -19.30 8.40 4.54
CA LYS A 123 -18.93 8.71 3.16
C LYS A 123 -17.51 8.24 2.82
N ARG A 124 -16.56 8.45 3.73
CA ARG A 124 -15.19 7.97 3.57
C ARG A 124 -15.14 6.44 3.54
N ASP A 125 -15.79 5.79 4.51
CA ASP A 125 -15.73 4.34 4.67
C ASP A 125 -16.46 3.61 3.50
N GLU A 126 -17.57 4.15 3.03
CA GLU A 126 -18.27 3.68 1.81
C GLU A 126 -17.44 3.94 0.55
N GLY A 127 -16.80 5.11 0.45
CA GLY A 127 -15.90 5.44 -0.65
C GLY A 127 -14.76 4.44 -0.79
N TYR A 128 -14.12 4.08 0.34
CA TYR A 128 -13.09 3.05 0.35
C TYR A 128 -13.65 1.67 -0.01
N LYS A 129 -14.85 1.33 0.46
CA LYS A 129 -15.47 0.04 0.15
C LYS A 129 -15.82 -0.12 -1.35
N ASN A 130 -16.32 0.95 -1.97
CA ASN A 130 -16.86 0.89 -3.33
C ASN A 130 -15.80 1.21 -4.39
N TYR A 131 -14.86 2.11 -4.10
CA TYR A 131 -13.91 2.67 -5.06
C TYR A 131 -12.45 2.52 -4.66
N ALA A 132 -12.16 1.99 -3.46
CA ALA A 132 -10.80 1.83 -2.91
C ALA A 132 -10.00 3.13 -2.72
N PHE A 133 -10.65 4.29 -2.70
CA PHE A 133 -10.02 5.57 -2.35
C PHE A 133 -10.94 6.47 -1.50
N ASN A 134 -10.36 7.58 -1.00
CA ASN A 134 -11.08 8.51 -0.13
C ASN A 134 -11.98 9.44 -0.93
N VAL A 135 -13.24 9.04 -1.11
CA VAL A 135 -14.26 9.84 -1.79
C VAL A 135 -14.55 11.15 -1.06
N LEU A 136 -14.52 11.18 0.27
CA LEU A 136 -14.73 12.42 1.04
C LEU A 136 -13.73 13.51 0.62
N ILE A 137 -12.44 13.17 0.51
CA ILE A 137 -11.42 14.12 0.04
C ILE A 137 -11.62 14.47 -1.43
N SER A 138 -11.93 13.50 -2.29
CA SER A 138 -12.15 13.73 -3.72
C SER A 138 -13.22 14.81 -3.94
N ASP A 139 -14.34 14.69 -3.22
CA ASP A 139 -15.46 15.63 -3.33
C ASP A 139 -15.10 17.02 -2.80
N ASN A 140 -14.33 17.08 -1.72
CA ASN A 140 -13.90 18.33 -1.10
C ASN A 140 -12.84 19.08 -1.93
N LEU A 141 -12.07 18.37 -2.76
CA LEU A 141 -11.05 18.97 -3.64
C LEU A 141 -11.66 19.70 -4.85
N GLY A 142 -12.84 19.26 -5.30
CA GLY A 142 -13.52 19.80 -6.48
C GLY A 142 -12.84 19.45 -7.81
N ILE A 143 -13.60 19.66 -8.90
CA ILE A 143 -13.23 19.22 -10.26
C ILE A 143 -12.10 20.07 -10.87
N ARG A 144 -12.05 21.37 -10.54
CA ARG A 144 -11.06 22.31 -11.09
C ARG A 144 -10.07 22.71 -10.01
N ARG A 145 -8.87 22.12 -10.05
CA ARG A 145 -7.81 22.39 -9.07
C ARG A 145 -6.49 22.74 -9.74
N ASN A 146 -5.75 23.66 -9.11
CA ASN A 146 -4.40 24.02 -9.51
C ASN A 146 -3.41 22.98 -8.98
N ILE A 147 -2.52 22.50 -9.85
CA ILE A 147 -1.49 21.51 -9.49
C ILE A 147 -0.13 22.21 -9.52
N PRO A 148 0.66 22.16 -8.43
CA PRO A 148 2.01 22.74 -8.43
C PRO A 148 2.92 22.01 -9.41
N ASP A 149 3.80 22.76 -10.08
CA ASP A 149 4.79 22.19 -11.00
C ASP A 149 5.94 21.55 -10.22
N THR A 150 5.95 20.23 -10.13
CA THR A 150 7.00 19.43 -9.46
C THR A 150 8.10 18.95 -10.41
N ARG A 151 8.04 19.33 -11.71
CA ARG A 151 9.00 18.85 -12.71
C ARG A 151 10.38 19.45 -12.48
N HIS A 152 11.41 18.77 -13.00
CA HIS A 152 12.78 19.26 -12.94
C HIS A 152 12.92 20.60 -13.68
N LYS A 153 13.76 21.51 -13.17
CA LYS A 153 13.91 22.88 -13.73
C LYS A 153 14.26 22.90 -15.21
N LEU A 154 15.01 21.91 -15.69
CA LEU A 154 15.38 21.78 -17.11
C LEU A 154 14.17 21.49 -18.02
N CYS A 155 13.10 20.86 -17.52
CA CYS A 155 11.90 20.57 -18.31
C CYS A 155 11.22 21.86 -18.80
N ARG A 156 11.31 22.96 -18.04
CA ARG A 156 10.79 24.27 -18.45
C ARG A 156 11.57 24.87 -19.63
N ALA A 157 12.85 24.51 -19.78
CA ALA A 157 13.70 24.99 -20.86
C ALA A 157 13.59 24.16 -22.15
N GLN A 158 12.87 23.04 -22.11
CA GLN A 158 12.66 22.19 -23.28
C GLN A 158 11.86 22.95 -24.35
N LYS A 159 12.39 23.01 -25.57
CA LYS A 159 11.70 23.58 -26.73
C LYS A 159 11.07 22.47 -27.55
N TYR A 160 9.85 22.70 -28.01
CA TYR A 160 9.11 21.79 -28.88
C TYR A 160 8.95 22.41 -30.28
N PRO A 161 8.84 21.60 -31.34
CA PRO A 161 8.51 22.09 -32.68
C PRO A 161 7.16 22.80 -32.70
N ILE A 162 6.97 23.72 -33.65
CA ILE A 162 5.73 24.50 -33.81
C ILE A 162 4.56 23.59 -34.21
N ASN A 163 4.83 22.62 -35.08
CA ASN A 163 3.83 21.69 -35.60
C ASN A 163 3.85 20.40 -34.78
N LEU A 164 2.99 20.35 -33.76
CA LEU A 164 2.73 19.15 -32.98
C LEU A 164 1.60 18.34 -33.65
N ALA A 165 1.68 17.01 -33.55
CA ALA A 165 0.61 16.15 -34.02
C ALA A 165 -0.62 16.27 -33.12
N ASN A 166 -1.81 16.09 -33.72
CA ASN A 166 -3.06 16.02 -32.96
C ASN A 166 -3.09 14.74 -32.10
N ALA A 167 -3.65 14.85 -30.91
CA ALA A 167 -3.85 13.73 -30.00
C ALA A 167 -5.35 13.51 -29.75
N SER A 168 -5.77 12.25 -29.70
CA SER A 168 -7.09 11.84 -29.21
C SER A 168 -6.94 11.27 -27.81
N ILE A 169 -7.79 11.69 -26.88
CA ILE A 169 -7.79 11.21 -25.49
C ILE A 169 -9.02 10.33 -25.31
N ILE A 170 -8.80 9.04 -25.06
CA ILE A 170 -9.85 8.05 -24.83
C ILE A 170 -9.72 7.58 -23.39
N ILE A 171 -10.75 7.80 -22.58
CA ILE A 171 -10.80 7.40 -21.16
C ILE A 171 -11.87 6.34 -21.01
N CYS A 172 -11.44 5.10 -20.77
CA CYS A 172 -12.34 4.00 -20.42
C CYS A 172 -12.51 3.95 -18.91
N PHE A 173 -13.75 3.91 -18.42
CA PHE A 173 -14.05 3.84 -17.00
C PHE A 173 -14.98 2.67 -16.70
N TYR A 174 -14.86 2.11 -15.49
CA TYR A 174 -15.78 1.10 -14.97
C TYR A 174 -16.00 1.37 -13.49
N ASN A 175 -17.26 1.66 -13.11
CA ASN A 175 -17.65 1.99 -11.75
C ASN A 175 -16.75 3.05 -11.08
N GLU A 176 -16.28 4.04 -11.84
CA GLU A 176 -15.53 5.18 -11.30
C GLU A 176 -16.46 6.11 -10.52
N HIS A 177 -15.94 6.78 -9.49
CA HIS A 177 -16.71 7.79 -8.79
C HIS A 177 -16.90 9.03 -9.67
N TYR A 178 -18.08 9.66 -9.62
CA TYR A 178 -18.46 10.72 -10.56
C TYR A 178 -17.63 12.01 -10.43
N THR A 179 -17.14 12.28 -9.23
CA THR A 179 -16.41 13.51 -8.84
C THR A 179 -14.91 13.27 -8.62
N THR A 180 -14.36 12.23 -9.24
CA THR A 180 -12.90 12.04 -9.38
C THR A 180 -12.32 13.01 -10.41
#